data_AF-A0A1E1XP47-F1
#
_entry.id   AF-A0A1E1XP47-F1
#
_cell.length_a   1.000
_cell.length_b   1.000
_cell.length_c   1.000
_cell.angle_alpha   90.00
_cell.angle_beta   90.00
_cell.angle_gamma   90.00
#
_symmetry.space_group_name_H-M   'P 1'
#
loop_
_entity.id
_entity.type
_entity.pdbx_description
1 polymer ?
#
loop_
_entity_poly.entity_id
_entity_poly.type
_entity_poly.pdbx_seq_one_letter_code
_entity_poly.pdbx_strand_id
1 'polypeptide(L)'
;STSELRKELQDEKRKRSQLEETLLHANKKLKKVAKRTKQLEENLTTLTANLSFLNQDQKAALEKKNRKNCSWGANTIKKALQLKFACGSAGYDLLLEQGQPLPSRRTLCRRLQHLTFLPGVLTEILTLMEAKVAAMSEIERDCVLFLDELEIRRGVELDLSSDCFLGKITLPESDQPANLPRGAYPSAVERI
;
A
#
# COMPACT_ATOMS: atom_id res chain seq x y z
N SER A 1 0.14 43.52 -69.74
CA SER A 1 0.90 42.27 -69.95
C SER A 1 2.30 42.26 -69.34
N THR A 2 3.31 42.99 -69.85
CA THR A 2 4.71 42.83 -69.35
C THR A 2 4.98 43.48 -67.98
N SER A 3 4.30 44.56 -67.65
CA SER A 3 4.39 45.23 -66.35
C SER A 3 3.74 44.42 -65.22
N GLU A 4 2.58 43.81 -65.50
CA GLU A 4 1.86 42.94 -64.56
C GLU A 4 2.65 41.67 -64.25
N LEU A 5 3.18 41.00 -65.28
CA LEU A 5 4.05 39.82 -65.13
C LEU A 5 5.30 40.11 -64.28
N ARG A 6 5.90 41.31 -64.40
CA ARG A 6 7.04 41.72 -63.56
C ARG A 6 6.65 41.92 -62.09
N LYS A 7 5.46 42.46 -61.85
CA LYS A 7 4.92 42.69 -60.50
C LYS A 7 4.64 41.36 -59.80
N GLU A 8 3.97 40.45 -60.50
CA GLU A 8 3.71 39.08 -60.04
C GLU A 8 4.99 38.31 -59.71
N LEU A 9 6.01 38.41 -60.58
CA LEU A 9 7.31 37.80 -60.33
C LEU A 9 8.01 38.37 -59.07
N GLN A 10 7.83 39.66 -58.79
CA GLN A 10 8.41 40.32 -57.62
C GLN A 10 7.69 39.92 -56.33
N ASP A 11 6.36 39.78 -56.38
CA ASP A 11 5.55 39.32 -55.26
C ASP A 11 5.82 37.84 -54.93
N GLU A 12 5.97 36.98 -55.94
CA GLU A 12 6.36 35.58 -55.73
C GLU A 12 7.78 35.45 -55.14
N LYS A 13 8.73 36.31 -55.54
CA LYS A 13 10.06 36.36 -54.91
C LYS A 13 9.98 36.75 -53.43
N ARG A 14 9.14 37.74 -53.09
CA ARG A 14 8.92 38.16 -51.68
C ARG A 14 8.29 37.03 -50.87
N LYS A 15 7.27 36.35 -51.40
CA LYS A 15 6.65 35.19 -50.75
C LYS A 15 7.66 34.06 -50.52
N ARG A 16 8.49 33.72 -51.53
CA ARG A 16 9.55 32.72 -51.40
C ARG A 16 10.55 33.07 -50.29
N SER A 17 10.99 34.33 -50.22
CA SER A 17 11.90 34.79 -49.17
C SER A 17 11.29 34.69 -47.77
N GLN A 18 10.02 35.09 -47.61
CA GLN A 18 9.29 34.93 -46.34
C GLN A 18 9.10 33.45 -45.96
N LEU A 19 8.80 32.59 -46.93
CA LEU A 19 8.72 31.15 -46.76
C LEU A 19 10.06 30.57 -46.30
N GLU A 20 11.18 30.95 -46.90
CA GLU A 20 12.52 30.50 -46.48
C GLU A 20 12.85 30.92 -45.05
N GLU A 21 12.54 32.16 -44.66
CA GLU A 21 12.74 32.65 -43.29
C GLU A 21 11.89 31.88 -42.27
N THR A 22 10.62 31.64 -42.58
CA THR A 22 9.74 30.85 -41.72
C THR A 22 10.21 29.41 -41.60
N LEU A 23 10.68 28.79 -42.69
CA LEU A 23 11.24 27.43 -42.72
C LEU A 23 12.52 27.35 -41.88
N LEU A 24 13.40 28.36 -41.97
CA LEU A 24 14.59 28.48 -41.15
C LEU A 24 14.24 28.59 -39.66
N HIS A 25 13.26 29.42 -39.31
CA HIS A 25 12.83 29.60 -37.93
C HIS A 25 12.16 28.33 -37.38
N ALA A 26 11.33 27.67 -38.17
CA ALA A 26 10.71 26.39 -37.84
C ALA A 26 11.76 25.29 -37.62
N ASN A 27 12.76 25.17 -38.50
CA ASN A 27 13.88 24.23 -38.33
C ASN A 27 14.69 24.49 -37.06
N LYS A 28 14.96 25.77 -36.74
CA LYS A 28 15.62 26.14 -35.48
C LYS A 28 14.79 25.72 -34.26
N LYS A 29 13.46 25.90 -34.30
CA LYS A 29 12.55 25.42 -33.24
C LYS A 29 12.55 23.90 -33.14
N LEU A 30 12.46 23.19 -34.27
CA LEU A 30 12.46 21.73 -34.33
C LEU A 30 13.73 21.15 -33.69
N LYS A 31 14.91 21.68 -34.04
CA LYS A 31 16.20 21.28 -33.43
C LYS A 31 16.22 21.50 -31.91
N LYS A 32 15.67 22.61 -31.43
CA LYS A 32 15.57 22.88 -29.98
C LYS A 32 14.64 21.90 -29.28
N VAL A 33 13.49 21.59 -29.86
CA VAL A 33 12.53 20.62 -29.32
C VAL A 33 13.15 19.22 -29.31
N ALA A 34 13.76 18.77 -30.40
CA ALA A 34 14.41 17.47 -30.50
C ALA A 34 15.55 17.29 -29.48
N LYS A 35 16.34 18.35 -29.22
CA LYS A 35 17.36 18.31 -28.17
C LYS A 35 16.72 18.18 -26.78
N ARG A 36 15.63 18.91 -26.53
CA ARG A 36 14.91 18.83 -25.24
C ARG A 36 14.27 17.46 -25.04
N THR A 37 13.62 16.88 -26.05
CA THR A 37 13.02 15.55 -25.93
C THR A 37 14.07 14.50 -25.62
N LYS A 38 15.21 14.52 -26.32
CA LYS A 38 16.33 13.62 -26.02
C LYS A 38 16.82 13.75 -24.58
N GLN A 39 17.00 14.99 -24.09
CA GLN A 39 17.42 15.23 -22.71
C GLN A 39 16.37 14.72 -21.70
N LEU A 40 15.08 14.94 -21.98
CA LEU A 40 14.01 14.45 -21.11
C LEU A 40 13.95 12.91 -21.09
N GLU A 41 14.16 12.26 -22.24
CA GLU A 41 14.25 10.80 -22.35
C GLU A 41 15.42 10.25 -21.51
N GLU A 42 16.62 10.82 -21.64
CA GLU A 42 17.79 10.46 -20.83
C GLU A 42 17.57 10.67 -19.32
N ASN A 43 16.88 11.76 -18.95
CA ASN A 43 16.54 12.03 -17.56
C ASN A 43 15.51 11.03 -17.02
N LEU A 44 14.50 10.67 -17.82
CA LEU A 44 13.47 9.70 -17.44
C LEU A 44 14.05 8.29 -17.29
N THR A 45 14.94 7.86 -18.18
CA THR A 45 15.60 6.55 -18.06
C THR A 45 16.46 6.49 -16.80
N THR A 46 17.24 7.53 -16.52
CA THR A 46 18.05 7.64 -15.31
C THR A 46 17.19 7.61 -14.05
N LEU A 47 16.12 8.41 -14.00
CA LEU A 47 15.21 8.45 -12.85
C LEU A 47 14.53 7.09 -12.62
N THR A 48 14.09 6.42 -13.69
CA THR A 48 13.43 5.12 -13.61
C THR A 48 14.39 4.03 -13.10
N ALA A 49 15.67 4.10 -13.49
CA ALA A 49 16.71 3.21 -12.99
C ALA A 49 16.97 3.41 -11.48
N ASN A 50 17.00 4.66 -11.02
CA ASN A 50 17.18 4.99 -9.60
C ASN A 50 16.00 4.52 -8.72
N LEU A 51 14.82 4.32 -9.30
CA LEU A 51 13.63 3.80 -8.63
C LEU A 51 13.54 2.26 -8.66
N SER A 52 14.66 1.55 -8.90
CA SER A 52 14.70 0.08 -8.98
C SER A 52 14.21 -0.63 -7.72
N PHE A 53 14.28 0.00 -6.55
CA PHE A 53 13.77 -0.52 -5.28
C PHE A 53 12.23 -0.55 -5.17
N LEU A 54 11.53 0.12 -6.09
CA LEU A 54 10.07 0.14 -6.17
C LEU A 54 9.56 -0.95 -7.11
N ASN A 55 8.44 -1.55 -6.74
CA ASN A 55 7.72 -2.47 -7.62
C ASN A 55 7.05 -1.71 -8.78
N GLN A 56 6.69 -2.43 -9.85
CA GLN A 56 6.13 -1.83 -11.05
C GLN A 56 4.80 -1.07 -10.80
N ASP A 57 3.95 -1.58 -9.91
CA ASP A 57 2.71 -0.93 -9.50
C ASP A 57 2.96 0.35 -8.69
N GLN A 58 4.03 0.39 -7.88
CA GLN A 58 4.48 1.59 -7.18
C GLN A 58 4.97 2.65 -8.16
N LYS A 59 5.75 2.27 -9.19
CA LYS A 59 6.20 3.18 -10.25
C LYS A 59 5.00 3.74 -11.03
N ALA A 60 4.06 2.88 -11.44
CA ALA A 60 2.84 3.32 -12.11
C ALA A 60 1.97 4.24 -11.22
N ALA A 61 2.01 4.07 -9.90
CA ALA A 61 1.34 4.98 -8.97
C ALA A 61 2.03 6.35 -8.88
N LEU A 62 3.35 6.43 -9.10
CA LEU A 62 4.08 7.71 -9.17
C LEU A 62 3.81 8.48 -10.46
N GLU A 63 3.60 7.78 -11.57
CA GLU A 63 3.28 8.40 -12.87
C GLU A 63 1.90 9.07 -12.87
N LYS A 64 0.97 8.59 -12.02
CA LYS A 64 -0.38 9.13 -11.93
C LYS A 64 -0.42 10.40 -11.08
N LYS A 65 -1.07 11.44 -11.61
CA LYS A 65 -1.41 12.66 -10.86
C LYS A 65 -2.29 12.38 -9.62
N ASN A 66 -3.08 11.31 -9.66
CA ASN A 66 -3.93 10.88 -8.57
C ASN A 66 -3.80 9.37 -8.34
N ARG A 67 -3.48 8.98 -7.10
CA ARG A 67 -3.29 7.59 -6.68
C ARG A 67 -4.59 6.88 -6.28
N LYS A 68 -5.74 7.58 -6.37
CA LYS A 68 -7.06 6.97 -6.17
C LYS A 68 -7.20 5.78 -7.14
N ASN A 69 -7.62 4.65 -6.60
CA ASN A 69 -7.85 3.39 -7.33
C ASN A 69 -6.61 2.72 -7.94
N CYS A 70 -5.40 2.95 -7.40
CA CYS A 70 -4.27 2.08 -7.73
C CYS A 70 -4.51 0.65 -7.25
N SER A 71 -4.39 -0.30 -8.18
CA SER A 71 -4.33 -1.72 -7.85
C SER A 71 -2.91 -2.04 -7.37
N TRP A 72 -2.80 -2.67 -6.21
CA TRP A 72 -1.53 -3.03 -5.58
C TRP A 72 -1.30 -4.53 -5.71
N GLY A 73 -0.14 -4.89 -6.25
CA GLY A 73 0.30 -6.27 -6.40
C GLY A 73 0.69 -6.90 -5.05
N ALA A 74 0.76 -8.23 -5.01
CA ALA A 74 1.03 -9.00 -3.79
C ALA A 74 2.37 -8.61 -3.13
N ASN A 75 3.42 -8.40 -3.93
CA ASN A 75 4.74 -7.97 -3.44
C ASN A 75 4.69 -6.61 -2.74
N THR A 76 3.91 -5.66 -3.27
CA THR A 76 3.74 -4.34 -2.67
C THR A 76 2.92 -4.41 -1.40
N ILE A 77 1.86 -5.23 -1.38
CA ILE A 77 1.09 -5.49 -0.16
C ILE A 77 1.99 -6.11 0.92
N LYS A 78 2.79 -7.13 0.58
CA LYS A 78 3.73 -7.77 1.52
C LYS A 78 4.73 -6.75 2.10
N LYS A 79 5.38 -5.97 1.24
CA LYS A 79 6.33 -4.91 1.66
C LYS A 79 5.66 -3.88 2.56
N ALA A 80 4.45 -3.45 2.21
CA ALA A 80 3.68 -2.50 3.00
C ALA A 80 3.25 -3.05 4.37
N LEU A 81 2.87 -4.32 4.45
CA LEU A 81 2.57 -5.00 5.72
C LEU A 81 3.83 -5.10 6.61
N GLN A 82 4.98 -5.45 6.04
CA GLN A 82 6.26 -5.48 6.75
C GLN A 82 6.62 -4.10 7.32
N LEU A 83 6.49 -3.04 6.52
CA LEU A 83 6.72 -1.67 6.97
C LEU A 83 5.76 -1.29 8.11
N LYS A 84 4.46 -1.50 7.94
CA LYS A 84 3.44 -1.21 8.97
C LYS A 84 3.71 -1.98 10.27
N PHE A 85 4.17 -3.22 10.17
CA PHE A 85 4.55 -4.01 11.34
C PHE A 85 5.78 -3.44 12.05
N ALA A 86 6.81 -3.05 11.28
CA ALA A 86 8.07 -2.54 11.83
C ALA A 86 7.93 -1.15 12.50
N CYS A 87 7.17 -0.22 11.91
CA CYS A 87 7.06 1.16 12.43
C CYS A 87 5.71 1.49 13.11
N GLY A 88 4.78 0.52 13.18
CA GLY A 88 3.45 0.72 13.73
C GLY A 88 2.54 1.58 12.83
N SER A 89 1.29 1.80 13.29
CA SER A 89 0.29 2.53 12.48
C SER A 89 0.65 4.00 12.28
N ALA A 90 1.12 4.69 13.32
CA ALA A 90 1.50 6.11 13.22
C ALA A 90 2.71 6.31 12.30
N GLY A 91 3.73 5.47 12.42
CA GLY A 91 4.89 5.51 11.52
C GLY A 91 4.51 5.21 10.08
N TYR A 92 3.57 4.28 9.86
CA TYR A 92 3.07 3.98 8.53
C TYR A 92 2.28 5.14 7.92
N ASP A 93 1.44 5.80 8.71
CA ASP A 93 0.67 6.97 8.25
C ASP A 93 1.61 8.13 7.88
N LEU A 94 2.67 8.36 8.65
CA LEU A 94 3.71 9.33 8.32
C LEU A 94 4.41 9.03 6.98
N LEU A 95 4.67 7.75 6.65
CA LEU A 95 5.20 7.38 5.34
C LEU A 95 4.23 7.71 4.20
N LEU A 96 2.92 7.51 4.42
CA LEU A 96 1.89 7.86 3.44
C LEU A 96 1.81 9.38 3.22
N GLU A 97 1.89 10.16 4.31
CA GLU A 97 1.90 11.63 4.27
C GLU A 97 3.13 12.19 3.54
N GLN A 98 4.28 11.55 3.70
CA GLN A 98 5.50 11.85 2.94
C GLN A 98 5.40 11.50 1.44
N GLY A 99 4.26 10.97 0.99
CA GLY A 99 4.02 10.67 -0.41
C GLY A 99 4.66 9.38 -0.88
N GLN A 100 5.02 8.45 0.01
CA GLN A 100 5.50 7.12 -0.41
C GLN A 100 4.43 6.38 -1.24
N PRO A 101 4.81 5.69 -2.32
CA PRO A 101 3.86 4.97 -3.18
C PRO A 101 3.45 3.64 -2.52
N LEU A 102 2.65 3.75 -1.46
CA LEU A 102 2.18 2.63 -0.64
C LEU A 102 0.65 2.57 -0.60
N PRO A 103 0.07 1.38 -0.39
CA PRO A 103 -1.37 1.21 -0.20
C PRO A 103 -1.86 1.91 1.08
N SER A 104 -3.12 2.34 1.09
CA SER A 104 -3.74 2.87 2.31
C SER A 104 -3.88 1.80 3.40
N ARG A 105 -3.97 2.21 4.67
CA ARG A 105 -4.30 1.29 5.78
C ARG A 105 -5.56 0.49 5.51
N ARG A 106 -6.61 1.11 4.96
CA ARG A 106 -7.85 0.41 4.59
C ARG A 106 -7.62 -0.66 3.52
N THR A 107 -6.76 -0.40 2.54
CA THR A 107 -6.37 -1.40 1.53
C THR A 107 -5.65 -2.59 2.19
N LEU A 108 -4.75 -2.33 3.14
CA LEU A 108 -4.07 -3.39 3.87
C LEU A 108 -5.05 -4.22 4.71
N CYS A 109 -5.94 -3.58 5.46
CA CYS A 109 -6.98 -4.27 6.22
C CYS A 109 -7.84 -5.16 5.30
N ARG A 110 -8.32 -4.63 4.18
CA ARG A 110 -9.10 -5.41 3.21
C ARG A 110 -8.36 -6.63 2.66
N ARG A 111 -7.04 -6.52 2.45
CA ARG A 111 -6.22 -7.66 2.01
C ARG A 111 -6.07 -8.74 3.09
N LEU A 112 -6.14 -8.37 4.36
CA LEU A 112 -6.07 -9.27 5.50
C LEU A 112 -7.43 -9.82 5.94
N GLN A 113 -8.55 -9.24 5.51
CA GLN A 113 -9.90 -9.65 5.92
C GLN A 113 -10.23 -11.11 5.60
N HIS A 114 -9.55 -11.73 4.65
CA HIS A 114 -9.75 -13.14 4.32
C HIS A 114 -8.98 -14.09 5.25
N LEU A 115 -8.14 -13.56 6.14
CA LEU A 115 -7.46 -14.35 7.17
C LEU A 115 -8.33 -14.38 8.42
N THR A 116 -8.97 -15.52 8.66
CA THR A 116 -9.79 -15.77 9.84
C THR A 116 -8.98 -16.50 10.89
N PHE A 117 -8.98 -16.00 12.13
CA PHE A 117 -8.35 -16.67 13.27
C PHE A 117 -9.44 -16.97 14.29
N LEU A 118 -10.00 -18.17 14.21
CA LEU A 118 -11.05 -18.61 15.13
C LEU A 118 -10.44 -19.34 16.33
N PRO A 119 -11.15 -19.37 17.48
CA PRO A 119 -10.73 -20.18 18.62
C PRO A 119 -10.56 -21.65 18.23
N GLY A 120 -9.46 -22.26 18.67
CA GLY A 120 -9.12 -23.65 18.35
C GLY A 120 -7.71 -23.77 17.80
N VAL A 121 -7.48 -24.79 16.97
CA VAL A 121 -6.19 -25.02 16.32
C VAL A 121 -6.06 -24.12 15.09
N LEU A 122 -4.93 -23.42 14.97
CA LEU A 122 -4.64 -22.50 13.86
C LEU A 122 -4.21 -23.27 12.59
N THR A 123 -5.14 -24.04 12.01
CA THR A 123 -4.88 -24.94 10.89
C THR A 123 -4.28 -24.22 9.68
N GLU A 124 -4.76 -23.03 9.34
CA GLU A 124 -4.29 -22.24 8.19
C GLU A 124 -2.81 -21.88 8.30
N ILE A 125 -2.35 -21.55 9.52
CA ILE A 125 -0.93 -21.27 9.78
C ILE A 125 -0.13 -22.56 9.72
N LEU A 126 -0.63 -23.65 10.32
CA LEU A 126 0.07 -24.93 10.30
C LEU A 126 0.27 -25.43 8.86
N THR A 127 -0.75 -25.34 8.01
CA THR A 127 -0.65 -25.66 6.58
C THR A 127 0.38 -24.80 5.86
N LEU A 128 0.46 -23.49 6.18
CA LEU A 128 1.51 -22.64 5.62
C LEU A 128 2.91 -23.03 6.11
N MET A 129 3.03 -23.48 7.36
CA MET A 129 4.29 -23.91 7.95
C MET A 129 4.80 -25.25 7.41
N GLU A 130 3.94 -26.10 6.83
CA GLU A 130 4.34 -27.36 6.19
C GLU A 130 5.44 -27.15 5.15
N ALA A 131 5.37 -26.08 4.36
CA ALA A 131 6.40 -25.73 3.37
C ALA A 131 7.78 -25.49 4.00
N LYS A 132 7.81 -24.97 5.23
CA LYS A 132 9.06 -24.79 5.98
C LYS A 132 9.55 -26.13 6.54
N VAL A 133 8.65 -26.92 7.10
CA VAL A 133 8.96 -28.25 7.67
C VAL A 133 9.47 -29.21 6.60
N ALA A 134 8.95 -29.14 5.38
CA ALA A 134 9.40 -29.95 4.25
C ALA A 134 10.87 -29.68 3.84
N ALA A 135 11.40 -28.50 4.17
CA ALA A 135 12.79 -28.12 3.91
C ALA A 135 13.74 -28.42 5.08
N MET A 136 13.21 -28.89 6.22
CA MET A 136 13.98 -29.19 7.42
C MET A 136 14.57 -30.61 7.39
N SER A 137 15.76 -30.76 7.96
CA SER A 137 16.34 -32.07 8.28
C SER A 137 15.54 -32.81 9.36
N GLU A 138 15.82 -34.10 9.59
CA GLU A 138 15.14 -34.87 10.65
C GLU A 138 15.30 -34.24 12.03
N ILE A 139 16.49 -33.77 12.37
CA ILE A 139 16.80 -33.19 13.69
C ILE A 139 16.07 -31.84 13.87
N GLU A 140 15.89 -31.07 12.79
CA GLU A 140 15.20 -29.77 12.83
C GLU A 140 13.67 -29.90 12.94
N ARG A 141 13.12 -31.11 12.75
CA ARG A 141 11.69 -31.39 12.89
C ARG A 141 11.27 -31.67 14.33
N ASP A 142 12.21 -31.99 15.21
CA ASP A 142 11.94 -32.16 16.64
C ASP A 142 11.60 -30.80 17.25
N CYS A 143 10.41 -30.70 17.85
CA CYS A 143 9.95 -29.47 18.51
C CYS A 143 9.27 -29.78 19.83
N VAL A 144 9.36 -28.82 20.76
CA VAL A 144 8.68 -28.86 22.06
C VAL A 144 7.61 -27.78 22.07
N LEU A 145 6.39 -28.17 22.45
CA LEU A 145 5.26 -27.24 22.57
C LEU A 145 5.12 -26.81 24.03
N PHE A 146 5.37 -25.52 24.31
CA PHE A 146 5.08 -24.91 25.59
C PHE A 146 3.77 -24.14 25.50
N LEU A 147 2.88 -24.36 26.47
CA LEU A 147 1.58 -23.73 26.57
C LEU A 147 1.44 -23.14 27.97
N ASP A 148 0.95 -21.91 28.03
CA ASP A 148 0.60 -21.23 29.28
C ASP A 148 -0.66 -20.38 29.03
N GLU A 149 -1.38 -20.08 30.10
CA GLU A 149 -2.63 -19.34 30.04
C GLU A 149 -2.39 -17.85 30.38
N LEU A 150 -3.12 -16.96 29.69
CA LEU A 150 -3.04 -15.52 29.93
C LEU A 150 -4.38 -15.01 30.46
N GLU A 151 -4.35 -14.29 31.58
CA GLU A 151 -5.53 -13.55 32.06
C GLU A 151 -5.77 -12.33 31.17
N ILE A 152 -6.93 -12.30 30.50
CA ILE A 152 -7.42 -11.17 29.70
C ILE A 152 -8.66 -10.57 30.33
N ARG A 153 -9.01 -9.34 29.97
CA ARG A 153 -10.24 -8.71 30.43
C ARG A 153 -11.45 -9.50 29.96
N ARG A 154 -12.31 -9.90 30.90
CA ARG A 154 -13.60 -10.55 30.58
C ARG A 154 -14.48 -9.58 29.80
N GLY A 155 -15.09 -10.07 28.72
CA GLY A 155 -16.01 -9.29 27.90
C GLY A 155 -16.48 -10.11 26.71
N VAL A 156 -17.73 -9.89 26.29
CA VAL A 156 -18.28 -10.50 25.07
C VAL A 156 -18.33 -9.43 23.99
N GLU A 157 -17.70 -9.71 22.85
CA GLU A 157 -17.65 -8.80 21.69
C GLU A 157 -18.29 -9.45 20.48
N LEU A 158 -19.01 -8.68 19.67
CA LEU A 158 -19.56 -9.14 18.39
C LEU A 158 -18.53 -8.88 17.28
N ASP A 159 -17.99 -9.94 16.69
CA ASP A 159 -17.23 -9.83 15.46
C ASP A 159 -18.20 -9.74 14.26
N LEU A 160 -18.35 -8.54 13.71
CA LEU A 160 -19.20 -8.28 12.55
C LEU A 160 -18.75 -9.01 11.28
N SER A 161 -17.48 -9.42 11.20
CA SER A 161 -16.98 -10.11 10.01
C SER A 161 -17.38 -11.58 9.97
N SER A 162 -17.49 -12.22 11.13
CA SER A 162 -17.86 -13.63 11.28
C SER A 162 -19.29 -13.82 11.82
N ASP A 163 -20.00 -12.73 12.10
CA ASP A 163 -21.33 -12.70 12.74
C ASP A 163 -21.41 -13.58 14.00
N CYS A 164 -20.39 -13.49 14.85
CA CYS A 164 -20.26 -14.34 16.02
C CYS A 164 -19.85 -13.58 17.27
N PHE A 165 -20.29 -14.07 18.43
CA PHE A 165 -19.90 -13.53 19.73
C PHE A 165 -18.62 -14.20 20.21
N LEU A 166 -17.58 -13.40 20.44
CA LEU A 166 -16.29 -13.81 20.98
C LEU A 166 -16.18 -13.42 22.46
N GLY A 167 -15.26 -14.08 23.19
CA GLY A 167 -14.95 -13.74 24.59
C GLY A 167 -15.74 -14.51 25.66
N LYS A 168 -16.42 -15.60 25.27
CA LYS A 168 -16.89 -16.60 26.22
C LYS A 168 -15.67 -17.25 26.89
N ILE A 169 -15.75 -17.46 28.20
CA ILE A 169 -14.70 -18.14 28.96
C ILE A 169 -14.53 -19.55 28.39
N THR A 170 -13.33 -19.85 27.88
CA THR A 170 -12.99 -21.15 27.27
C THR A 170 -12.61 -22.22 28.28
N LEU A 171 -12.33 -21.83 29.53
CA LEU A 171 -11.99 -22.72 30.63
C LEU A 171 -13.11 -22.72 31.68
N PRO A 172 -13.43 -23.87 32.29
CA PRO A 172 -14.39 -23.92 33.40
C PRO A 172 -13.93 -23.00 34.53
N GLU A 173 -14.85 -22.26 35.15
CA GLU A 173 -14.53 -21.49 36.35
C GLU A 173 -14.02 -22.47 37.43
N SER A 174 -12.79 -22.26 37.88
CA SER A 174 -12.36 -22.81 39.17
C SER A 174 -13.34 -22.25 40.20
N ASP A 175 -13.93 -23.10 41.05
CA ASP A 175 -14.85 -22.76 42.15
C ASP A 175 -14.22 -21.88 43.26
N GLN A 176 -13.28 -21.01 42.92
CA GLN A 176 -12.75 -20.01 43.82
C GLN A 176 -13.69 -18.81 43.80
N PRO A 177 -14.37 -18.50 44.93
CA PRO A 177 -15.25 -17.35 44.99
C PRO A 177 -14.43 -16.11 44.63
N ALA A 178 -14.91 -15.38 43.63
CA ALA A 178 -14.36 -14.10 43.23
C ALA A 178 -14.07 -13.27 44.48
N ASN A 179 -12.82 -12.84 44.64
CA ASN A 179 -12.47 -11.86 45.66
C ASN A 179 -13.34 -10.62 45.43
N LEU A 180 -14.43 -10.51 46.18
CA LEU A 180 -15.24 -9.30 46.20
C LEU A 180 -14.31 -8.14 46.57
N PRO A 181 -14.37 -7.01 45.85
CA PRO A 181 -13.70 -5.80 46.32
C PRO A 181 -14.23 -5.45 47.71
N ARG A 182 -13.33 -5.44 48.70
CA ARG A 182 -13.59 -4.92 50.04
C ARG A 182 -13.96 -3.45 49.91
N GLY A 183 -15.25 -3.13 49.87
CA GLY A 183 -15.70 -1.73 49.86
C GLY A 183 -17.08 -1.43 49.28
N ALA A 184 -18.06 -2.31 49.40
CA ALA A 184 -19.46 -1.94 49.19
C ALA A 184 -20.26 -2.21 50.46
N TYR A 185 -20.39 -1.19 51.31
CA TYR A 185 -21.33 -1.22 52.43
C TYR A 185 -22.77 -1.26 51.90
N PRO A 186 -23.64 -2.13 52.39
CA PRO A 186 -25.06 -2.05 52.09
C PRO A 186 -25.70 -0.92 52.90
N SER A 187 -26.18 0.11 52.20
CA SER A 187 -27.22 1.00 52.73
C SER A 187 -28.55 0.28 52.57
N ALA A 188 -29.00 -0.37 53.64
CA ALA A 188 -30.38 -0.81 53.79
C ALA A 188 -30.95 -0.10 55.01
N VAL A 189 -31.60 1.04 54.75
CA VAL A 189 -32.55 1.63 55.70
C VAL A 189 -33.86 0.86 55.52
N GLU A 190 -34.31 0.29 56.63
CA GLU A 190 -35.58 -0.40 56.83
C GLU A 190 -36.77 0.29 56.18
N ARG A 191 -37.73 -0.50 55.67
CA ARG A 191 -39.15 -0.27 55.95
C ARG A 191 -40.02 -1.49 55.60
N ILE A 192 -40.68 -1.96 56.67
CA ILE A 192 -41.87 -2.81 56.82
C ILE A 192 -41.66 -4.32 56.62
#